data_AF-A0AAD9CB19-F1
#
_entry.id   AF-A0AAD9CB19-F1
#
_cell.length_a   1.000
_cell.length_b   1.000
_cell.length_c   1.000
_cell.angle_alpha   90.00
_cell.angle_beta   90.00
_cell.angle_gamma   90.00
#
_symmetry.space_group_name_H-M   'P 1'
#
loop_
_entity.id
_entity.type
_entity.pdbx_description
1 polymer ?
#
loop_
_entity_poly.entity_id
_entity_poly.type
_entity_poly.pdbx_seq_one_letter_code
_entity_poly.pdbx_strand_id
1 'polypeptide(L)'
;MSVSLPAALTDPCSEVTCSYGSTCAESSDGVSAKCMCPLGCEGKREQTVCGSDGKDYRNECELHQHACKNQKNIRVQYQGNCDPCKDNENSLTTQCRVESITRQSIFSPLPESCPPGGEPLCASDGHTYPSECAMEATGRRKGIKVKKIHNGKCRRQEDCQEECLFNAVCLVEQLNARCSCDPIECDGTYKPVCGKDVQTYTNDCMRRKTECLSKTLISIKHQGPCDLSIPSPCLVKVCDHGAVCVVQNGEPVCECPEACPQTSDPVCGSDGHSYGSPCEMRAMGCALQKAIHIQHKGPCASTKLKSSARMYANRKWSESSVWSVGRLNLVRCRADDSCANCSFGAICDAQSGQCVCASECVESHQPVCGSDGSTYNSECELHVRACKQQMDLRVVSQGECKTCGSTVCAWGARCVKNMCECLQCSGEAFSPVCGSDGTTYNNECELRTASCEQKRKIDAAKPGSCDEDCGSGGSGSGAESCEQDRCRMFGGSWDEDAEDDRCMCDFTCQSVPHNTVCGSDGKNYSNECQLKKARCEKQEHLLIQNQGACA
;
A
#
# COMPACT_ATOMS: atom_id res chain seq x y z
N MET A 1 49.51 45.90 -10.14
CA MET A 1 48.91 44.91 -11.06
C MET A 1 48.30 43.81 -10.21
N SER A 2 47.03 43.98 -9.86
CA SER A 2 46.23 42.99 -9.16
C SER A 2 45.69 41.99 -10.19
N VAL A 3 46.24 40.77 -10.18
CA VAL A 3 45.72 39.66 -10.98
C VAL A 3 44.57 39.04 -10.19
N SER A 4 43.36 39.19 -10.73
CA SER A 4 42.12 38.59 -10.25
C SER A 4 42.18 37.06 -10.37
N LEU A 5 41.88 36.36 -9.28
CA LEU A 5 41.55 34.93 -9.29
C LEU A 5 40.20 34.71 -10.00
N PRO A 6 39.98 33.59 -10.71
CA PRO A 6 38.71 33.31 -11.35
C PRO A 6 37.63 32.99 -10.31
N ALA A 7 36.38 33.35 -10.64
CA ALA A 7 35.20 33.13 -9.81
C ALA A 7 35.10 31.65 -9.37
N ALA A 8 34.90 31.43 -8.07
CA ALA A 8 34.57 30.13 -7.53
C ALA A 8 33.25 29.66 -8.17
N LEU A 9 33.27 28.51 -8.84
CA LEU A 9 32.05 27.78 -9.21
C LEU A 9 31.32 27.43 -7.91
N THR A 10 30.21 28.11 -7.65
CA THR A 10 29.28 27.77 -6.58
C THR A 10 28.70 26.40 -6.88
N ASP A 11 28.70 25.49 -5.91
CA ASP A 11 28.05 24.17 -6.03
C ASP A 11 26.56 24.39 -6.42
N PRO A 12 26.12 23.92 -7.60
CA PRO A 12 24.77 24.15 -8.08
C PRO A 12 23.71 23.45 -7.20
N CYS A 13 24.11 22.47 -6.37
CA CYS A 13 23.23 21.81 -5.40
C CYS A 13 23.00 22.59 -4.10
N SER A 14 23.72 23.70 -3.87
CA SER A 14 23.58 24.48 -2.64
C SER A 14 22.24 25.23 -2.51
N GLU A 15 21.60 25.56 -3.63
CA GLU A 15 20.30 26.25 -3.69
C GLU A 15 19.13 25.33 -4.10
N VAL A 16 19.40 24.04 -4.37
CA VAL A 16 18.41 23.08 -4.84
C VAL A 16 17.97 22.16 -3.71
N THR A 17 16.67 22.20 -3.39
CA THR A 17 16.06 21.29 -2.43
C THR A 17 15.32 20.16 -3.14
N CYS A 18 15.83 18.95 -3.01
CA CYS A 18 15.23 17.73 -3.53
C CYS A 18 14.36 17.07 -2.45
N SER A 19 13.09 16.75 -2.77
CA SER A 19 12.14 16.15 -1.83
C SER A 19 11.83 14.69 -2.19
N TYR A 20 11.11 13.99 -1.30
CA TYR A 20 10.66 12.61 -1.52
C TYR A 20 11.83 11.63 -1.75
N GLY A 21 12.97 11.83 -1.08
CA GLY A 21 14.13 10.93 -1.18
C GLY A 21 14.96 11.05 -2.45
N SER A 22 14.69 12.05 -3.30
CA SER A 22 15.62 12.41 -4.37
C SER A 22 16.84 13.15 -3.79
N THR A 23 18.02 12.93 -4.37
CA THR A 23 19.28 13.56 -3.97
C THR A 23 19.75 14.49 -5.09
N CYS A 24 20.27 15.65 -4.72
CA CYS A 24 20.82 16.57 -5.71
C CYS A 24 22.14 16.04 -6.28
N ALA A 25 22.29 16.16 -7.59
CA ALA A 25 23.52 15.90 -8.31
C ALA A 25 23.77 16.98 -9.36
N GLU A 26 25.05 17.28 -9.61
CA GLU A 26 25.46 18.18 -10.68
C GLU A 26 25.09 17.57 -12.05
N SER A 27 24.50 18.39 -12.92
CA SER A 27 24.20 18.03 -14.31
C SER A 27 25.47 17.94 -15.14
N SER A 28 25.41 17.23 -16.28
CA SER A 28 26.50 17.14 -17.27
C SER A 28 27.02 18.48 -17.78
N ASP A 29 26.21 19.54 -17.65
CA ASP A 29 26.56 20.90 -18.09
C ASP A 29 27.45 21.66 -17.07
N GLY A 30 27.65 21.11 -15.86
CA GLY A 30 28.51 21.67 -14.81
C GLY A 30 27.99 22.96 -14.17
N VAL A 31 26.78 23.41 -14.52
CA VAL A 31 26.16 24.67 -14.05
C VAL A 31 24.78 24.44 -13.43
N SER A 32 24.06 23.41 -13.85
CA SER A 32 22.72 23.08 -13.34
C SER A 32 22.77 21.92 -12.35
N ALA A 33 21.79 21.90 -11.44
CA ALA A 33 21.60 20.84 -10.47
C ALA A 33 20.28 20.12 -10.73
N LYS A 34 20.30 18.79 -10.64
CA LYS A 34 19.15 17.91 -10.87
C LYS A 34 18.89 17.04 -9.66
N CYS A 35 17.62 16.79 -9.38
CA CYS A 35 17.21 15.85 -8.34
C CYS A 35 17.08 14.45 -8.94
N MET A 36 17.81 13.48 -8.41
CA MET A 36 17.77 12.09 -8.90
C MET A 36 17.47 11.10 -7.77
N CYS A 37 16.71 10.05 -8.08
CA CYS A 37 16.51 8.95 -7.15
C CYS A 37 17.79 8.08 -7.03
N PRO A 38 18.14 7.58 -5.83
CA PRO A 38 19.23 6.62 -5.69
C PRO A 38 18.99 5.32 -6.48
N LEU A 39 19.85 5.02 -7.44
CA LEU A 39 19.74 3.85 -8.32
C LEU A 39 20.18 2.54 -7.65
N GLY A 40 21.06 2.63 -6.66
CA GLY A 40 21.59 1.51 -5.89
C GLY A 40 22.37 1.98 -4.68
N CYS A 41 22.44 1.14 -3.66
CA CYS A 41 23.11 1.44 -2.39
C CYS A 41 24.29 0.49 -2.09
N GLU A 42 24.80 -0.21 -3.10
CA GLU A 42 25.94 -1.11 -2.96
C GLU A 42 27.20 -0.35 -2.55
N GLY A 43 27.95 -0.90 -1.61
CA GLY A 43 29.17 -0.28 -1.08
C GLY A 43 28.95 0.94 -0.17
N LYS A 44 27.69 1.32 0.12
CA LYS A 44 27.39 2.34 1.14
C LYS A 44 27.62 1.77 2.53
N ARG A 45 28.01 2.65 3.47
CA ARG A 45 28.22 2.26 4.86
C ARG A 45 26.89 1.81 5.48
N GLU A 46 26.91 0.66 6.15
CA GLU A 46 25.76 0.14 6.88
C GLU A 46 25.60 0.86 8.22
N GLN A 47 25.06 2.08 8.15
CA GLN A 47 24.71 2.89 9.32
C GLN A 47 23.20 2.99 9.42
N THR A 48 22.60 2.20 10.31
CA THR A 48 21.14 2.17 10.48
C THR A 48 20.61 3.55 10.80
N VAL A 49 19.52 3.93 10.14
CA VAL A 49 18.84 5.21 10.35
C VAL A 49 17.35 4.99 10.60
N CYS A 50 16.78 5.84 11.43
CA CYS A 50 15.35 5.87 11.69
C CYS A 50 14.67 6.82 10.71
N GLY A 51 13.72 6.32 9.94
CA GLY A 51 12.90 7.14 9.05
C GLY A 51 11.80 7.89 9.80
N SER A 52 11.38 9.03 9.24
CA SER A 52 10.25 9.81 9.75
C SER A 52 8.94 9.02 9.77
N ASP A 53 8.84 7.95 8.97
CA ASP A 53 7.75 6.98 8.94
C ASP A 53 7.76 5.97 10.09
N GLY A 54 8.75 6.05 11.00
CA GLY A 54 8.90 5.16 12.14
C GLY A 54 9.51 3.80 11.80
N LYS A 55 10.15 3.67 10.63
CA LYS A 55 10.82 2.43 10.21
C LYS A 55 12.34 2.56 10.28
N ASP A 56 12.98 1.44 10.60
CA ASP A 56 14.44 1.31 10.54
C ASP A 56 14.88 1.00 9.11
N TYR A 57 15.87 1.74 8.61
CA TYR A 57 16.51 1.51 7.31
C TYR A 57 17.97 1.15 7.53
N ARG A 58 18.52 0.24 6.72
CA ARG A 58 19.90 -0.24 6.87
C ARG A 58 20.92 0.89 6.76
N ASN A 59 20.64 1.86 5.89
CA ASN A 59 21.43 3.06 5.69
C ASN A 59 20.57 4.20 5.10
N GLU A 60 21.11 5.42 5.12
CA GLU A 60 20.45 6.61 4.57
C GLU A 60 20.13 6.48 3.07
N CYS A 61 20.99 5.81 2.30
CA CYS A 61 20.73 5.59 0.87
C CYS A 61 19.49 4.74 0.64
N GLU A 62 19.31 3.65 1.40
CA GLU A 62 18.13 2.78 1.30
C GLU A 62 16.85 3.51 1.72
N LEU A 63 16.93 4.39 2.72
CA LEU A 63 15.82 5.25 3.11
C LEU A 63 15.41 6.17 1.95
N HIS A 64 16.36 6.90 1.37
CA HIS A 64 16.10 7.79 0.24
C HIS A 64 15.62 7.03 -1.01
N GLN A 65 16.18 5.86 -1.30
CA GLN A 65 15.73 5.00 -2.37
C GLN A 65 14.26 4.56 -2.18
N HIS A 66 13.91 4.14 -0.96
CA HIS A 66 12.54 3.74 -0.62
C HIS A 66 11.56 4.92 -0.69
N ALA A 67 11.95 6.10 -0.20
CA ALA A 67 11.16 7.33 -0.30
C ALA A 67 10.87 7.71 -1.76
N CYS A 68 11.89 7.69 -2.63
CA CYS A 68 11.79 8.08 -4.03
C CYS A 68 10.95 7.09 -4.85
N LYS A 69 11.17 5.78 -4.63
CA LYS A 69 10.42 4.72 -5.33
C LYS A 69 8.93 4.75 -4.98
N ASN A 70 8.60 5.05 -3.73
CA ASN A 70 7.21 5.06 -3.26
C ASN A 70 6.56 6.45 -3.31
N GLN A 71 7.28 7.48 -3.77
CA GLN A 71 6.80 8.86 -3.80
C GLN A 71 6.28 9.32 -2.43
N LYS A 72 7.00 8.94 -1.36
CA LYS A 72 6.67 9.29 0.03
C LYS A 72 7.73 10.22 0.60
N ASN A 73 7.29 11.25 1.33
CA ASN A 73 8.21 12.20 1.96
C ASN A 73 8.79 11.62 3.27
N ILE A 74 9.67 10.62 3.13
CA ILE A 74 10.36 9.99 4.24
C ILE A 74 11.75 10.62 4.34
N ARG A 75 12.07 11.16 5.52
CA ARG A 75 13.37 11.77 5.84
C ARG A 75 14.05 10.99 6.96
N VAL A 76 15.36 11.12 7.08
CA VAL A 76 16.07 10.66 8.29
C VAL A 76 15.57 11.47 9.47
N GLN A 77 14.97 10.79 10.45
CA GLN A 77 14.53 11.41 11.70
C GLN A 77 15.64 11.37 12.76
N TYR A 78 16.31 10.22 12.90
CA TYR A 78 17.41 10.02 13.84
C TYR A 78 18.45 9.07 13.28
N GLN A 79 19.69 9.20 13.76
CA GLN A 79 20.73 8.19 13.58
C GLN A 79 20.46 6.98 14.49
N GLY A 80 20.70 5.77 13.98
CA GLY A 80 20.36 4.51 14.65
C GLY A 80 18.88 4.13 14.51
N ASN A 81 18.45 3.13 15.28
CA ASN A 81 17.08 2.61 15.24
C ASN A 81 16.03 3.62 15.77
N CYS A 82 14.80 3.50 15.29
CA CYS A 82 13.63 4.22 15.79
C CYS A 82 13.26 3.79 17.22
N ASP A 83 13.46 2.51 17.53
CA ASP A 83 13.32 1.96 18.87
C ASP A 83 14.61 1.23 19.29
N PRO A 84 15.52 1.91 20.01
CA PRO A 84 16.72 1.31 20.57
C PRO A 84 16.47 0.16 21.57
N CYS A 85 15.24 0.02 22.09
CA CYS A 85 14.86 -1.03 23.03
C CYS A 85 14.24 -2.26 22.36
N LYS A 86 13.97 -2.23 21.05
CA LYS A 86 13.25 -3.27 20.30
C LYS A 86 13.81 -4.68 20.48
N ASP A 87 15.13 -4.84 20.53
CA ASP A 87 15.78 -6.14 20.66
C ASP A 87 15.78 -6.68 22.11
N ASN A 88 15.45 -5.83 23.09
CA ASN A 88 15.52 -6.14 24.53
C ASN A 88 14.15 -6.35 25.19
N GLU A 89 13.04 -6.34 24.42
CA GLU A 89 11.68 -6.54 24.97
C GLU A 89 11.45 -7.92 25.61
N ASN A 90 12.41 -8.86 25.49
CA ASN A 90 12.33 -10.22 26.03
C ASN A 90 13.19 -10.48 27.29
N SER A 91 13.69 -9.45 27.97
CA SER A 91 14.44 -9.66 29.22
C SER A 91 13.50 -9.93 30.40
N LEU A 92 13.67 -11.09 31.05
CA LEU A 92 12.87 -11.53 32.20
C LEU A 92 13.11 -10.69 33.48
N THR A 93 14.15 -9.86 33.52
CA THR A 93 14.58 -9.15 34.74
C THR A 93 14.75 -7.65 34.56
N THR A 94 14.87 -7.17 33.33
CA THR A 94 15.16 -5.76 33.05
C THR A 94 14.18 -5.16 32.05
N GLN A 95 13.70 -3.96 32.37
CA GLN A 95 12.97 -3.09 31.47
C GLN A 95 13.94 -2.15 30.77
N CYS A 96 13.83 -2.06 29.45
CA CYS A 96 14.52 -1.06 28.65
C CYS A 96 13.63 0.17 28.45
N ARG A 97 14.23 1.35 28.54
CA ARG A 97 13.57 2.62 28.23
C ARG A 97 14.55 3.53 27.49
N VAL A 98 14.06 4.21 26.47
CA VAL A 98 14.88 5.13 25.68
C VAL A 98 14.88 6.50 26.35
N GLU A 99 16.06 7.08 26.57
CA GLU A 99 16.14 8.46 27.05
C GLU A 99 15.71 9.46 25.97
N SER A 100 14.90 10.46 26.31
CA SER A 100 14.32 11.38 25.32
C SER A 100 15.33 12.30 24.62
N ILE A 101 16.47 12.60 25.26
CA ILE A 101 17.47 13.53 24.72
C ILE A 101 18.59 12.77 24.00
N THR A 102 19.26 11.85 24.69
CA THR A 102 20.41 11.11 24.13
C THR A 102 20.00 9.94 23.23
N ARG A 103 18.74 9.49 23.33
CA ARG A 103 18.23 8.25 22.70
C ARG A 103 19.00 6.99 23.07
N GLN A 104 19.75 7.01 24.16
CA GLN A 104 20.42 5.83 24.69
C GLN A 104 19.41 4.92 25.41
N SER A 105 19.63 3.62 25.32
CA SER A 105 18.87 2.61 26.06
C SER A 105 19.27 2.61 27.53
N ILE A 106 18.32 2.90 28.41
CA ILE A 106 18.48 2.82 29.87
C ILE A 106 17.83 1.52 30.34
N PHE A 107 18.59 0.70 31.07
CA PHE A 107 18.11 -0.56 31.64
C PHE A 107 17.78 -0.38 33.11
N SER A 108 16.62 -0.87 33.50
CA SER A 108 16.08 -0.78 34.86
C SER A 108 15.58 -2.15 35.31
N PRO A 109 15.64 -2.49 36.60
CA PRO A 109 15.02 -3.70 37.11
C PRO A 109 13.49 -3.66 36.95
N LEU A 110 12.87 -4.81 36.66
CA LEU A 110 11.41 -4.96 36.71
C LEU A 110 10.89 -4.91 38.15
N PRO A 111 9.62 -4.52 38.39
CA PRO A 111 9.07 -4.46 39.76
C PRO A 111 9.18 -5.77 40.55
N GLU A 112 9.08 -6.90 39.85
CA GLU A 112 9.18 -8.26 40.41
C GLU A 112 10.61 -8.65 40.80
N SER A 113 11.62 -7.99 40.21
CA SER A 113 13.04 -8.23 40.51
C SER A 113 13.55 -7.42 41.70
N CYS A 114 12.76 -6.46 42.20
CA CYS A 114 13.13 -5.63 43.33
C CYS A 114 13.04 -6.42 44.64
N PRO A 115 14.08 -6.39 45.50
CA PRO A 115 13.99 -6.99 46.82
C PRO A 115 12.91 -6.28 47.67
N PRO A 116 12.16 -7.01 48.50
CA PRO A 116 11.24 -6.41 49.45
C PRO A 116 12.04 -5.57 50.46
N GLY A 117 11.56 -4.35 50.75
CA GLY A 117 12.16 -3.45 51.73
C GLY A 117 11.77 -3.84 53.15
N GLY A 118 12.48 -3.28 54.14
CA GLY A 118 12.18 -3.53 55.56
C GLY A 118 10.81 -2.99 56.02
N GLU A 119 10.33 -1.89 55.41
CA GLU A 119 9.03 -1.30 55.71
C GLU A 119 8.31 -0.86 54.41
N PRO A 120 6.98 -1.07 54.29
CA PRO A 120 6.21 -0.59 53.14
C PRO A 120 6.15 0.94 53.13
N LEU A 121 5.88 1.54 51.97
CA LEU A 121 5.77 2.99 51.82
C LEU A 121 4.53 3.38 51.04
N CYS A 122 4.03 4.59 51.31
CA CYS A 122 2.96 5.20 50.54
C CYS A 122 3.54 6.13 49.47
N ALA A 123 3.02 5.99 48.26
CA ALA A 123 3.49 6.70 47.08
C ALA A 123 2.49 7.76 46.59
N SER A 124 2.97 8.64 45.72
CA SER A 124 2.21 9.76 45.16
C SER A 124 1.04 9.34 44.28
N ASP A 125 0.96 8.08 43.86
CA ASP A 125 -0.17 7.51 43.12
C ASP A 125 -1.24 6.91 44.04
N GLY A 126 -1.15 7.13 45.36
CA GLY A 126 -2.07 6.60 46.37
C GLY A 126 -1.86 5.11 46.66
N HIS A 127 -0.86 4.45 46.06
CA HIS A 127 -0.62 3.03 46.26
C HIS A 127 0.48 2.77 47.30
N THR A 128 0.32 1.66 48.03
CA THR A 128 1.35 1.18 48.96
C THR A 128 2.30 0.23 48.26
N TYR A 129 3.60 0.53 48.31
CA TYR A 129 4.66 -0.29 47.71
C TYR A 129 5.50 -1.01 48.77
N PRO A 130 6.01 -2.22 48.46
CA PRO A 130 6.85 -2.99 49.38
C PRO A 130 8.29 -2.46 49.51
N SER A 131 8.76 -1.68 48.53
CA SER A 131 10.07 -1.03 48.54
C SER A 131 10.11 0.16 47.60
N GLU A 132 11.10 1.04 47.79
CA GLU A 132 11.33 2.20 46.90
C GLU A 132 11.72 1.77 45.48
N CYS A 133 12.49 0.67 45.35
CA CYS A 133 12.78 0.04 44.06
C CYS A 133 11.49 -0.36 43.33
N ALA A 134 10.57 -1.06 44.00
CA ALA A 134 9.33 -1.53 43.38
C ALA A 134 8.41 -0.36 42.97
N MET A 135 8.40 0.71 43.77
CA MET A 135 7.69 1.96 43.45
C MET A 135 8.24 2.60 42.17
N GLU A 136 9.54 2.84 42.10
CA GLU A 136 10.18 3.47 40.93
C GLU A 136 10.06 2.61 39.67
N ALA A 137 10.23 1.29 39.78
CA ALA A 137 10.09 0.37 38.67
C ALA A 137 8.65 0.35 38.12
N THR A 138 7.65 0.42 39.02
CA THR A 138 6.24 0.49 38.61
C THR A 138 5.92 1.82 37.95
N GLY A 139 6.44 2.93 38.47
CA GLY A 139 6.33 4.25 37.85
C GLY A 139 6.93 4.28 36.45
N ARG A 140 8.17 3.80 36.30
CA ARG A 140 8.85 3.68 35.00
C ARG A 140 8.05 2.85 34.00
N ARG A 141 7.48 1.72 34.44
CA ARG A 141 6.64 0.85 33.60
C ARG A 141 5.35 1.53 33.14
N LYS A 142 4.73 2.34 33.99
CA LYS A 142 3.52 3.11 33.67
C LYS A 142 3.82 4.43 32.92
N GLY A 143 5.08 4.82 32.77
CA GLY A 143 5.45 6.12 32.18
C GLY A 143 5.14 7.30 33.09
N ILE A 144 5.17 7.10 34.41
CA ILE A 144 4.88 8.14 35.40
C ILE A 144 5.96 8.23 36.48
N LYS A 145 6.28 9.45 36.90
CA LYS A 145 7.17 9.71 38.03
C LYS A 145 6.42 9.57 39.34
N VAL A 146 6.66 8.46 40.04
CA VAL A 146 6.07 8.19 41.35
C VAL A 146 7.04 8.64 42.45
N LYS A 147 6.54 9.42 43.42
CA LYS A 147 7.33 9.91 44.56
C LYS A 147 6.86 9.26 45.86
N LYS A 148 7.78 9.01 46.77
CA LYS A 148 7.45 8.58 48.13
C LYS A 148 6.85 9.74 48.93
N ILE A 149 5.68 9.53 49.56
CA ILE A 149 5.05 10.49 50.47
C ILE A 149 5.53 10.25 51.90
N HIS A 150 5.32 9.04 52.42
CA HIS A 150 5.67 8.66 53.79
C HIS A 150 5.95 7.15 53.92
N ASN A 151 6.57 6.74 55.04
CA ASN A 151 6.72 5.33 55.40
C ASN A 151 5.42 4.76 55.95
N GLY A 152 5.15 3.48 55.72
CA GLY A 152 3.91 2.80 56.09
C GLY A 152 2.91 2.73 54.94
N LYS A 153 1.73 2.15 55.21
CA LYS A 153 0.65 1.98 54.22
C LYS A 153 -0.11 3.30 54.02
N CYS A 154 -0.60 3.54 52.81
CA CYS A 154 -1.46 4.70 52.50
C CYS A 154 -2.75 4.66 53.33
N ARG A 155 -3.25 5.83 53.72
CA ARG A 155 -4.52 5.97 54.46
C ARG A 155 -5.68 6.11 53.47
N ARG A 156 -6.88 5.64 53.85
CA ARG A 156 -8.11 5.74 52.99
C ARG A 156 -8.50 7.17 52.57
N GLN A 157 -8.00 8.19 53.26
CA GLN A 157 -8.27 9.59 52.94
C GLN A 157 -7.32 10.15 51.85
N GLU A 158 -6.35 9.33 51.42
CA GLU A 158 -5.32 9.61 50.41
C GLU A 158 -5.61 8.86 49.09
N ASP A 159 -6.84 8.36 48.89
CA ASP A 159 -7.20 7.56 47.72
C ASP A 159 -7.76 8.41 46.57
N CYS A 160 -7.38 8.09 45.33
CA CYS A 160 -7.94 8.67 44.12
C CYS A 160 -9.35 8.08 43.86
N GLN A 161 -10.40 8.78 44.29
CA GLN A 161 -11.78 8.35 44.10
C GLN A 161 -12.37 8.68 42.71
N GLU A 162 -11.84 9.70 42.02
CA GLU A 162 -12.30 10.10 40.69
C GLU A 162 -11.27 9.75 39.62
N GLU A 163 -11.72 9.24 38.48
CA GLU A 163 -10.87 9.02 37.31
C GLU A 163 -10.49 10.36 36.69
N CYS A 164 -9.19 10.61 36.60
CA CYS A 164 -8.66 11.82 35.99
C CYS A 164 -8.94 11.84 34.48
N LEU A 165 -9.62 12.89 34.01
CA LEU A 165 -9.91 13.09 32.59
C LEU A 165 -8.65 13.44 31.78
N PHE A 166 -8.73 13.25 30.46
CA PHE A 166 -7.70 13.64 29.49
C PHE A 166 -6.32 13.00 29.74
N ASN A 167 -6.27 11.76 30.24
CA ASN A 167 -5.04 11.05 30.63
C ASN A 167 -4.22 11.75 31.72
N ALA A 168 -4.82 12.64 32.51
CA ALA A 168 -4.14 13.18 33.67
C ALA A 168 -3.87 12.08 34.70
N VAL A 169 -2.77 12.23 35.44
CA VAL A 169 -2.35 11.28 36.47
C VAL A 169 -2.83 11.81 37.81
N CYS A 170 -3.52 10.97 38.58
CA CYS A 170 -3.89 11.32 39.94
C CYS A 170 -2.64 11.32 40.84
N LEU A 171 -2.41 12.43 41.52
CA LEU A 171 -1.33 12.62 42.48
C LEU A 171 -1.87 12.97 43.86
N VAL A 172 -1.34 12.30 44.86
CA VAL A 172 -1.59 12.58 46.27
C VAL A 172 -0.44 13.44 46.80
N GLU A 173 -0.75 14.66 47.25
CA GLU A 173 0.19 15.55 47.94
C GLU A 173 -0.44 16.05 49.24
N GLN A 174 0.28 15.90 50.36
CA GLN A 174 -0.10 16.45 51.67
C GLN A 174 -1.56 16.15 52.10
N LEU A 175 -2.06 14.94 51.83
CA LEU A 175 -3.44 14.47 52.12
C LEU A 175 -4.53 14.98 51.14
N ASN A 176 -4.17 15.56 49.99
CA ASN A 176 -5.12 15.94 48.95
C ASN A 176 -4.77 15.26 47.60
N ALA A 177 -5.79 14.74 46.91
CA ALA A 177 -5.65 14.13 45.59
C ALA A 177 -5.94 15.16 44.49
N ARG A 178 -5.04 15.31 43.51
CA ARG A 178 -5.21 16.20 42.35
C ARG A 178 -4.81 15.50 41.05
N CYS A 179 -5.53 15.78 39.97
CA CYS A 179 -5.12 15.34 38.63
C CYS A 179 -4.04 16.28 38.08
N SER A 180 -2.89 15.75 37.65
CA SER A 180 -1.81 16.53 37.03
C SER A 180 -1.16 15.79 35.86
N CYS A 181 -0.61 16.56 34.91
CA CYS A 181 0.17 16.08 33.78
C CYS A 181 1.67 15.96 34.11
N ASP A 182 2.13 16.62 35.18
CA ASP A 182 3.55 16.70 35.56
C ASP A 182 4.24 15.34 35.73
N PRO A 183 3.56 14.28 36.25
CA PRO A 183 4.19 12.98 36.42
C PRO A 183 4.48 12.27 35.11
N ILE A 184 3.84 12.66 34.00
CA ILE A 184 3.92 11.93 32.74
C ILE A 184 5.34 12.09 32.17
N GLU A 185 6.10 11.00 32.25
CA GLU A 185 7.41 10.85 31.65
C GLU A 185 7.26 9.96 30.43
N CYS A 186 7.55 10.51 29.25
CA CYS A 186 7.60 9.76 28.01
C CYS A 186 9.02 9.30 27.71
N ASP A 187 9.15 8.18 27.04
CA ASP A 187 10.44 7.71 26.55
C ASP A 187 10.78 8.37 25.21
N GLY A 188 12.04 8.25 24.82
CA GLY A 188 12.58 8.73 23.54
C GLY A 188 12.30 7.82 22.35
N THR A 189 11.41 6.83 22.51
CA THR A 189 11.07 5.88 21.46
C THR A 189 10.33 6.61 20.35
N TYR A 190 10.77 6.46 19.11
CA TYR A 190 10.14 7.11 17.96
C TYR A 190 9.19 6.12 17.27
N LYS A 191 7.90 6.25 17.57
CA LYS A 191 6.79 5.47 17.00
C LYS A 191 5.67 6.45 16.66
N PRO A 192 5.83 7.21 15.57
CA PRO A 192 5.01 8.39 15.34
C PRO A 192 3.54 8.05 15.11
N VAL A 193 2.65 8.92 15.58
CA VAL A 193 1.20 8.80 15.38
C VAL A 193 0.63 10.13 14.88
N CYS A 194 -0.32 10.05 13.94
CA CYS A 194 -1.05 11.21 13.45
C CYS A 194 -2.35 11.34 14.23
N GLY A 195 -2.52 12.47 14.93
CA GLY A 195 -3.76 12.81 15.60
C GLY A 195 -4.85 13.28 14.63
N LYS A 196 -6.12 13.21 15.05
CA LYS A 196 -7.25 13.81 14.30
C LYS A 196 -7.15 15.33 14.17
N ASP A 197 -6.35 15.96 15.03
CA ASP A 197 -5.99 17.37 15.00
C ASP A 197 -4.91 17.71 13.95
N VAL A 198 -4.53 16.74 13.10
CA VAL A 198 -3.54 16.89 12.03
C VAL A 198 -2.13 17.15 12.60
N GLN A 199 -1.90 16.85 13.88
CA GLN A 199 -0.58 16.94 14.49
C GLN A 199 0.10 15.57 14.55
N THR A 200 1.40 15.56 14.27
CA THR A 200 2.24 14.38 14.42
C THR A 200 2.84 14.35 15.83
N TYR A 201 2.64 13.26 16.55
CA TYR A 201 3.28 13.01 17.84
C TYR A 201 4.39 11.98 17.66
N THR A 202 5.51 12.16 18.35
CA THR A 202 6.68 11.25 18.27
C THR A 202 6.36 9.83 18.76
N ASN A 203 5.46 9.72 19.75
CA ASN A 203 4.91 8.48 20.26
C ASN A 203 3.55 8.71 20.95
N ASP A 204 2.83 7.62 21.28
CA ASP A 204 1.52 7.69 21.93
C ASP A 204 1.58 8.32 23.33
N CYS A 205 2.69 8.17 24.07
CA CYS A 205 2.86 8.85 25.36
C CYS A 205 2.82 10.36 25.18
N MET A 206 3.53 10.90 24.18
CA MET A 206 3.54 12.33 23.90
C MET A 206 2.17 12.85 23.47
N ARG A 207 1.39 12.06 22.71
CA ARG A 207 -0.02 12.37 22.41
C ARG A 207 -0.85 12.49 23.69
N ARG A 208 -0.81 11.49 24.57
CA ARG A 208 -1.56 11.50 25.86
C ARG A 208 -1.14 12.64 26.78
N LYS A 209 0.16 12.97 26.80
CA LYS A 209 0.67 14.13 27.55
C LYS A 209 0.08 15.43 27.01
N THR A 210 -0.03 15.58 25.69
CA THR A 210 -0.67 16.74 25.08
C THR A 210 -2.18 16.75 25.34
N GLU A 211 -2.87 15.61 25.33
CA GLU A 211 -4.28 15.51 25.74
C GLU A 211 -4.48 16.09 27.14
N CYS A 212 -3.60 15.71 28.08
CA CYS A 212 -3.63 16.20 29.45
C CYS A 212 -3.38 17.72 29.55
N LEU A 213 -2.35 18.23 28.86
CA LEU A 213 -1.96 19.64 28.92
C LEU A 213 -2.99 20.56 28.26
N SER A 214 -3.55 20.12 27.13
CA SER A 214 -4.54 20.89 26.36
C SER A 214 -5.97 20.71 26.88
N LYS A 215 -6.23 19.68 27.69
CA LYS A 215 -7.57 19.25 28.13
C LYS A 215 -8.49 18.95 26.94
N THR A 216 -7.93 18.34 25.90
CA THR A 216 -8.67 17.91 24.71
C THR A 216 -8.40 16.44 24.43
N LEU A 217 -9.41 15.73 23.92
CA LEU A 217 -9.24 14.35 23.46
C LEU A 217 -8.72 14.36 22.02
N ILE A 218 -7.58 13.73 21.80
CA ILE A 218 -6.87 13.70 20.52
C ILE A 218 -6.83 12.24 20.06
N SER A 219 -7.89 11.74 19.44
CA SER A 219 -7.89 10.38 18.90
C SER A 219 -6.85 10.21 17.78
N ILE A 220 -6.28 9.02 17.67
CA ILE A 220 -5.36 8.68 16.57
C ILE A 220 -6.17 8.57 15.27
N LYS A 221 -5.73 9.28 14.22
CA LYS A 221 -6.26 9.17 12.85
C LYS A 221 -5.65 7.97 12.13
N HIS A 222 -4.31 7.87 12.16
CA HIS A 222 -3.57 6.72 11.63
C HIS A 222 -2.18 6.62 12.28
N GLN A 223 -1.56 5.46 12.13
CA GLN A 223 -0.16 5.24 12.51
C GLN A 223 0.78 5.98 11.54
N GLY A 224 1.92 6.44 12.05
CA GLY A 224 2.87 7.26 11.28
C GLY A 224 2.58 8.77 11.35
N PRO A 225 3.49 9.60 10.82
CA PRO A 225 3.31 11.06 10.76
C PRO A 225 2.19 11.47 9.78
N CYS A 226 1.57 12.61 10.04
CA CYS A 226 0.48 13.14 9.20
C CYS A 226 0.93 13.48 7.77
N ASP A 227 2.21 13.83 7.59
CA ASP A 227 2.77 14.29 6.31
C ASP A 227 2.92 13.15 5.28
N LEU A 228 2.85 11.88 5.69
CA LEU A 228 2.91 10.74 4.75
C LEU A 228 1.66 10.63 3.87
N SER A 229 0.55 11.23 4.31
CA SER A 229 -0.72 11.20 3.59
C SER A 229 -0.86 12.35 2.60
N ILE A 230 0.10 13.27 2.57
CA ILE A 230 0.14 14.36 1.57
C ILE A 230 0.61 13.74 0.25
N PRO A 231 -0.23 13.73 -0.80
CA PRO A 231 0.15 13.15 -2.07
C PRO A 231 1.33 13.93 -2.66
N SER A 232 2.36 13.22 -3.11
CA SER A 232 3.44 13.78 -3.91
C SER A 232 2.87 14.56 -5.11
N PRO A 233 3.37 15.78 -5.40
CA PRO A 233 3.06 16.49 -6.64
C PRO A 233 3.29 15.65 -7.91
N CYS A 234 4.19 14.67 -7.84
CA CYS A 234 4.49 13.74 -8.92
C CYS A 234 3.43 12.64 -9.14
N LEU A 235 2.43 12.49 -8.26
CA LEU A 235 1.30 11.57 -8.51
C LEU A 235 0.39 12.07 -9.64
N VAL A 236 0.28 13.38 -9.82
CA VAL A 236 -0.58 14.00 -10.84
C VAL A 236 0.21 14.31 -12.12
N LYS A 237 1.53 14.45 -12.01
CA LYS A 237 2.40 14.79 -13.15
C LYS A 237 2.79 13.53 -13.93
N VAL A 238 2.27 13.40 -15.15
CA VAL A 238 2.74 12.40 -16.11
C VAL A 238 3.96 12.95 -16.85
N CYS A 239 5.03 12.16 -16.88
CA CYS A 239 6.26 12.48 -17.61
C CYS A 239 6.34 11.62 -18.87
N ASP A 240 6.58 12.27 -20.01
CA ASP A 240 6.65 11.61 -21.31
C ASP A 240 8.03 10.98 -21.56
N HIS A 241 8.10 10.11 -22.57
CA HIS A 241 9.35 9.56 -23.11
C HIS A 241 10.24 8.79 -22.12
N GLY A 242 9.72 8.34 -20.97
CA GLY A 242 10.50 7.60 -19.98
C GLY A 242 11.25 8.47 -18.96
N ALA A 243 10.94 9.77 -18.90
CA ALA A 243 11.34 10.65 -17.79
C ALA A 243 10.74 10.20 -16.45
N VAL A 244 11.44 10.48 -15.37
CA VAL A 244 11.01 10.23 -13.99
C VAL A 244 10.62 11.54 -13.34
N CYS A 245 9.45 11.58 -12.72
CA CYS A 245 9.03 12.77 -11.96
C CYS A 245 9.77 12.83 -10.62
N VAL A 246 10.37 13.98 -10.35
CA VAL A 246 11.02 14.33 -9.09
C VAL A 246 10.49 15.68 -8.60
N VAL A 247 10.54 15.92 -7.29
CA VAL A 247 10.10 17.20 -6.72
C VAL A 247 11.32 18.06 -6.42
N GLN A 248 11.47 19.14 -7.19
CA GLN A 248 12.53 20.12 -7.06
C GLN A 248 11.94 21.43 -6.54
N ASN A 249 12.43 21.92 -5.40
CA ASN A 249 11.96 23.16 -4.77
C ASN A 249 10.42 23.21 -4.55
N GLY A 250 9.80 22.05 -4.35
CA GLY A 250 8.35 21.92 -4.13
C GLY A 250 7.51 21.71 -5.39
N GLU A 251 8.10 21.79 -6.59
CA GLU A 251 7.41 21.61 -7.87
C GLU A 251 7.75 20.26 -8.54
N PRO A 252 6.79 19.62 -9.25
CA PRO A 252 7.05 18.38 -9.97
C PRO A 252 7.79 18.65 -11.30
N VAL A 253 9.02 18.17 -11.39
CA VAL A 253 9.90 18.29 -12.56
C VAL A 253 10.15 16.91 -13.16
N CYS A 254 10.09 16.79 -14.49
CA CYS A 254 10.36 15.56 -15.21
C CYS A 254 11.83 15.52 -15.63
N GLU A 255 12.60 14.59 -15.07
CA GLU A 255 14.03 14.44 -15.35
C GLU A 255 14.33 13.12 -16.06
N CYS A 256 15.26 13.15 -17.02
CA CYS A 256 15.70 11.93 -17.70
C CYS A 256 16.69 11.16 -16.81
N PRO A 257 16.60 9.82 -16.72
CA PRO A 257 17.62 9.02 -16.05
C PRO A 257 18.97 9.14 -16.78
N GLU A 258 19.98 9.73 -16.14
CA GLU A 258 21.35 9.84 -16.71
C GLU A 258 22.21 8.59 -16.41
N ALA A 259 21.83 7.82 -15.41
CA ALA A 259 22.46 6.57 -15.05
C ALA A 259 21.41 5.48 -14.85
N CYS A 260 21.82 4.24 -15.10
CA CYS A 260 21.01 3.06 -14.88
C CYS A 260 21.78 2.03 -14.04
N PRO A 261 21.08 1.29 -13.15
CA PRO A 261 21.70 0.16 -12.46
C PRO A 261 22.29 -0.82 -13.47
N GLN A 262 23.43 -1.43 -13.15
CA GLN A 262 24.08 -2.46 -13.98
C GLN A 262 23.37 -3.81 -13.83
N THR A 263 22.06 -3.83 -14.05
CA THR A 263 21.22 -5.02 -14.04
C THR A 263 21.06 -5.50 -15.48
N SER A 264 21.54 -6.72 -15.79
CA SER A 264 21.41 -7.30 -17.12
C SER A 264 20.02 -7.93 -17.28
N ASP A 265 19.08 -7.14 -17.79
CA ASP A 265 17.70 -7.54 -18.07
C ASP A 265 17.34 -7.11 -19.50
N PRO A 266 17.90 -7.76 -20.54
CA PRO A 266 17.81 -7.27 -21.91
C PRO A 266 16.35 -7.21 -22.39
N VAL A 267 16.01 -6.16 -23.13
CA VAL A 267 14.67 -5.95 -23.71
C VAL A 267 14.74 -5.49 -25.16
N CYS A 268 13.76 -5.88 -25.96
CA CYS A 268 13.59 -5.38 -27.31
C CYS A 268 12.60 -4.21 -27.28
N GLY A 269 13.03 -3.04 -27.72
CA GLY A 269 12.19 -1.85 -27.84
C GLY A 269 11.28 -1.89 -29.07
N SER A 270 10.20 -1.12 -29.04
CA SER A 270 9.28 -0.92 -30.16
C SER A 270 9.93 -0.29 -31.39
N ASP A 271 11.12 0.28 -31.23
CA ASP A 271 11.96 0.82 -32.29
C ASP A 271 12.86 -0.24 -32.95
N GLY A 272 12.77 -1.50 -32.51
CA GLY A 272 13.55 -2.62 -33.02
C GLY A 272 14.98 -2.70 -32.48
N HIS A 273 15.35 -1.89 -31.50
CA HIS A 273 16.67 -1.95 -30.85
C HIS A 273 16.64 -2.78 -29.57
N SER A 274 17.76 -3.46 -29.30
CA SER A 274 17.96 -4.20 -28.06
C SER A 274 18.62 -3.31 -27.03
N TYR A 275 18.06 -3.26 -25.83
CA TYR A 275 18.59 -2.51 -24.69
C TYR A 275 19.08 -3.48 -23.62
N GLY A 276 20.13 -3.11 -22.88
CA GLY A 276 20.70 -3.95 -21.82
C GLY A 276 19.79 -4.06 -20.59
N SER A 277 18.90 -3.08 -20.40
CA SER A 277 17.91 -3.05 -19.33
C SER A 277 16.68 -2.20 -19.71
N PRO A 278 15.52 -2.36 -19.03
CA PRO A 278 14.38 -1.46 -19.16
C PRO A 278 14.70 -0.01 -18.77
N CYS A 279 15.71 0.19 -17.92
CA CYS A 279 16.18 1.53 -17.56
C CYS A 279 16.86 2.21 -18.75
N GLU A 280 17.81 1.52 -19.41
CA GLU A 280 18.52 2.05 -20.58
C GLU A 280 17.57 2.39 -21.72
N MET A 281 16.55 1.55 -21.96
CA MET A 281 15.52 1.82 -22.95
C MET A 281 14.77 3.14 -22.65
N ARG A 282 14.36 3.36 -21.39
CA ARG A 282 13.67 4.58 -20.97
C ARG A 282 14.59 5.80 -21.02
N ALA A 283 15.84 5.67 -20.60
CA ALA A 283 16.84 6.73 -20.68
C ALA A 283 17.07 7.18 -22.12
N MET A 284 17.22 6.21 -23.05
CA MET A 284 17.36 6.49 -24.49
C MET A 284 16.09 7.14 -25.06
N GLY A 285 14.91 6.62 -24.72
CA GLY A 285 13.64 7.24 -25.10
C GLY A 285 13.54 8.70 -24.66
N CYS A 286 13.97 8.99 -23.44
CA CYS A 286 13.91 10.32 -22.85
C CYS A 286 14.88 11.29 -23.52
N ALA A 287 16.12 10.86 -23.73
CA ALA A 287 17.14 11.63 -24.43
C ALA A 287 16.75 11.94 -25.89
N LEU A 288 16.09 11.00 -26.56
CA LEU A 288 15.63 11.16 -27.95
C LEU A 288 14.25 11.80 -28.08
N GLN A 289 13.56 12.09 -26.97
CA GLN A 289 12.16 12.52 -26.95
C GLN A 289 11.28 11.59 -27.81
N LYS A 290 11.45 10.27 -27.64
CA LYS A 290 10.68 9.22 -28.33
C LYS A 290 10.09 8.22 -27.35
N ALA A 291 8.82 7.88 -27.57
CA ALA A 291 8.14 6.85 -26.79
C ALA A 291 8.61 5.47 -27.27
N ILE A 292 9.46 4.82 -26.48
CA ILE A 292 9.97 3.47 -26.74
C ILE A 292 9.37 2.54 -25.68
N HIS A 293 8.53 1.60 -26.11
CA HIS A 293 7.90 0.61 -25.23
C HIS A 293 8.57 -0.75 -25.42
N ILE A 294 8.55 -1.60 -24.38
CA ILE A 294 9.09 -2.96 -24.48
C ILE A 294 8.17 -3.78 -25.38
N GLN A 295 8.70 -4.25 -26.51
CA GLN A 295 8.00 -5.18 -27.39
C GLN A 295 8.06 -6.60 -26.83
N HIS A 296 9.23 -7.05 -26.39
CA HIS A 296 9.39 -8.33 -25.71
C HIS A 296 10.64 -8.35 -24.80
N LYS A 297 10.67 -9.29 -23.86
CA LYS A 297 11.86 -9.55 -23.03
C LYS A 297 12.93 -10.27 -23.86
N GLY A 298 14.20 -9.99 -23.60
CA GLY A 298 15.35 -10.44 -24.38
C GLY A 298 15.74 -9.49 -25.52
N PRO A 299 16.92 -9.67 -26.13
CA PRO A 299 17.35 -8.86 -27.26
C PRO A 299 16.45 -9.13 -28.48
N CYS A 300 16.23 -8.10 -29.30
CA CYS A 300 15.53 -8.24 -30.57
C CYS A 300 16.18 -9.34 -31.41
N ALA A 301 15.35 -10.16 -32.05
CA ALA A 301 15.85 -11.17 -32.96
C ALA A 301 16.62 -10.49 -34.09
N SER A 302 17.96 -10.53 -34.03
CA SER A 302 18.76 -10.21 -35.21
C SER A 302 18.26 -11.15 -36.31
N THR A 303 17.72 -10.60 -37.39
CA THR A 303 17.26 -11.38 -38.54
C THR A 303 18.50 -11.99 -39.22
N LYS A 304 19.05 -13.05 -38.63
CA LYS A 304 19.77 -14.07 -39.39
C LYS A 304 18.68 -14.90 -40.04
N LEU A 305 18.52 -14.69 -41.34
CA LEU A 305 17.81 -15.58 -42.26
C LEU A 305 18.00 -17.04 -41.81
N LYS A 306 16.91 -17.72 -41.45
CA LYS A 306 16.89 -19.18 -41.39
C LYS A 306 16.95 -19.70 -42.83
N SER A 307 18.12 -19.64 -43.46
CA SER A 307 18.42 -20.52 -44.59
C SER A 307 18.80 -21.88 -44.04
N SER A 308 17.99 -22.86 -44.42
CA SER A 308 18.21 -24.31 -44.38
C SER A 308 19.60 -24.76 -43.90
N ALA A 309 19.64 -25.45 -42.77
CA ALA A 309 20.84 -26.10 -42.26
C ALA A 309 21.33 -27.17 -43.25
N ARG A 310 22.31 -26.83 -44.09
CA ARG A 310 23.22 -27.80 -44.73
C ARG A 310 24.61 -27.18 -44.95
N MET A 311 25.51 -27.61 -44.06
CA MET A 311 26.91 -27.96 -44.29
C MET A 311 27.96 -26.88 -44.68
N TYR A 312 29.10 -27.06 -44.00
CA TYR A 312 30.46 -26.55 -44.25
C TYR A 312 30.85 -25.21 -43.63
N ALA A 313 31.64 -25.35 -42.56
CA ALA A 313 32.58 -24.39 -42.03
C ALA A 313 33.53 -23.83 -43.11
N ASN A 314 34.09 -22.65 -42.77
CA ASN A 314 35.13 -21.87 -43.44
C ASN A 314 34.66 -20.86 -44.50
N ARG A 315 34.57 -19.58 -44.11
CA ARG A 315 35.62 -18.58 -44.44
C ARG A 315 35.39 -17.20 -43.81
N LYS A 316 36.52 -16.51 -43.66
CA LYS A 316 36.80 -15.22 -43.04
C LYS A 316 35.88 -14.07 -43.44
N TRP A 317 35.67 -13.16 -42.48
CA TRP A 317 35.20 -11.80 -42.70
C TRP A 317 36.19 -11.00 -43.55
N SER A 318 35.67 -10.26 -44.53
CA SER A 318 36.28 -9.01 -44.99
C SER A 318 35.19 -7.96 -45.24
N GLU A 319 35.50 -6.75 -44.81
CA GLU A 319 34.68 -5.54 -44.84
C GLU A 319 34.24 -5.09 -46.25
N SER A 320 33.33 -4.10 -46.21
CA SER A 320 32.91 -3.20 -47.29
C SER A 320 31.82 -3.72 -48.22
N SER A 321 30.63 -3.13 -48.12
CA SER A 321 30.16 -2.17 -49.14
C SER A 321 28.79 -1.59 -48.78
N VAL A 322 28.72 -0.28 -48.94
CA VAL A 322 27.55 0.60 -49.00
C VAL A 322 26.58 0.14 -50.09
N TRP A 323 25.27 0.13 -49.83
CA TRP A 323 24.25 0.69 -50.74
C TRP A 323 22.84 0.79 -50.13
N SER A 324 22.35 2.03 -50.14
CA SER A 324 21.07 2.50 -50.70
C SER A 324 19.73 1.90 -50.26
N VAL A 325 19.04 2.69 -49.44
CA VAL A 325 17.59 2.99 -49.43
C VAL A 325 16.68 2.16 -50.35
N GLY A 326 15.98 1.20 -49.76
CA GLY A 326 14.76 0.62 -50.32
C GLY A 326 13.53 1.43 -49.93
N ARG A 327 12.84 2.02 -50.91
CA ARG A 327 11.40 2.28 -50.81
C ARG A 327 10.69 0.94 -50.92
N LEU A 328 10.01 0.49 -49.86
CA LEU A 328 8.84 -0.35 -49.98
C LEU A 328 7.78 0.12 -48.99
N ASN A 329 6.56 0.20 -49.52
CA ASN A 329 5.39 0.81 -48.91
C ASN A 329 5.08 0.22 -47.53
N LEU A 330 5.06 1.10 -46.52
CA LEU A 330 4.38 0.86 -45.25
C LEU A 330 2.88 0.69 -45.51
N VAL A 331 2.36 -0.52 -45.31
CA VAL A 331 0.94 -0.71 -45.04
C VAL A 331 0.69 -0.17 -43.64
N ARG A 332 0.11 1.03 -43.57
CA ARG A 332 -0.46 1.62 -42.35
C ARG A 332 -1.52 0.65 -41.80
N CYS A 333 -1.29 0.09 -40.62
CA CYS A 333 -2.38 -0.50 -39.84
C CYS A 333 -3.08 0.65 -39.09
N ARG A 334 -4.32 0.95 -39.48
CA ARG A 334 -5.28 1.64 -38.62
C ARG A 334 -5.65 0.67 -37.51
N ALA A 335 -5.67 1.14 -36.27
CA ALA A 335 -6.43 0.49 -35.21
C ALA A 335 -7.90 0.54 -35.60
N ASP A 336 -8.51 -0.63 -35.78
CA ASP A 336 -9.95 -0.80 -35.87
C ASP A 336 -10.41 -1.49 -34.58
N ASP A 337 -11.54 -1.03 -34.04
CA ASP A 337 -12.09 -1.31 -32.69
C ASP A 337 -12.51 -2.77 -32.45
N SER A 338 -12.06 -3.71 -33.27
CA SER A 338 -12.53 -5.09 -33.31
C SER A 338 -12.05 -6.01 -32.18
N CYS A 339 -11.15 -5.57 -31.28
CA CYS A 339 -10.48 -6.50 -30.37
C CYS A 339 -10.14 -5.95 -28.97
N ALA A 340 -11.05 -5.17 -28.38
CA ALA A 340 -10.82 -4.54 -27.08
C ALA A 340 -10.95 -5.48 -25.87
N ASN A 341 -11.50 -6.70 -26.01
CA ASN A 341 -11.73 -7.58 -24.85
C ASN A 341 -11.83 -9.07 -25.21
N CYS A 342 -10.69 -9.73 -25.44
CA CYS A 342 -10.65 -11.18 -25.64
C CYS A 342 -10.76 -11.92 -24.28
N SER A 343 -11.81 -12.73 -24.12
CA SER A 343 -12.09 -13.47 -22.87
C SER A 343 -11.32 -14.79 -22.78
N PHE A 344 -11.16 -15.34 -21.56
CA PHE A 344 -10.62 -16.68 -21.29
C PHE A 344 -9.17 -16.92 -21.76
N GLY A 345 -8.33 -15.89 -21.79
CA GLY A 345 -6.91 -16.01 -22.17
C GLY A 345 -6.66 -16.06 -23.69
N ALA A 346 -7.64 -15.67 -24.51
CA ALA A 346 -7.47 -15.52 -25.95
C ALA A 346 -6.59 -14.31 -26.29
N ILE A 347 -5.76 -14.46 -27.33
CA ILE A 347 -4.84 -13.42 -27.83
C ILE A 347 -5.46 -12.83 -29.09
N CYS A 348 -5.41 -11.51 -29.23
CA CYS A 348 -5.90 -10.87 -30.45
C CYS A 348 -4.93 -11.08 -31.61
N ASP A 349 -5.39 -11.66 -32.72
CA ASP A 349 -4.62 -11.70 -33.96
C ASP A 349 -4.73 -10.35 -34.68
N ALA A 350 -3.60 -9.64 -34.76
CA ALA A 350 -3.52 -8.32 -35.37
C ALA A 350 -3.78 -8.30 -36.89
N GLN A 351 -3.77 -9.47 -37.55
CA GLN A 351 -4.05 -9.56 -39.00
C GLN A 351 -5.52 -9.80 -39.31
N SER A 352 -6.21 -10.62 -38.51
CA SER A 352 -7.62 -10.97 -38.72
C SER A 352 -8.61 -10.21 -37.84
N GLY A 353 -8.14 -9.55 -36.77
CA GLY A 353 -9.00 -8.90 -35.78
C GLY A 353 -9.83 -9.90 -34.96
N GLN A 354 -9.48 -11.19 -34.99
CA GLN A 354 -10.17 -12.24 -34.26
C GLN A 354 -9.41 -12.64 -32.98
N CYS A 355 -10.15 -12.91 -31.91
CA CYS A 355 -9.59 -13.52 -30.71
C CYS A 355 -9.25 -14.98 -31.00
N VAL A 356 -7.96 -15.31 -30.99
CA VAL A 356 -7.45 -16.66 -31.28
C VAL A 356 -6.85 -17.28 -30.03
N CYS A 357 -7.09 -18.57 -29.83
CA CYS A 357 -6.42 -19.33 -28.79
C CYS A 357 -5.02 -19.72 -29.25
N ALA A 358 -4.00 -19.51 -28.41
CA ALA A 358 -2.67 -20.03 -28.69
C ALA A 358 -2.74 -21.56 -28.87
N SER A 359 -2.12 -22.07 -29.93
CA SER A 359 -2.14 -23.50 -30.27
C SER A 359 -0.94 -24.25 -29.72
N GLU A 360 0.17 -23.55 -29.47
CA GLU A 360 1.44 -24.12 -29.03
C GLU A 360 1.98 -23.32 -27.84
N CYS A 361 2.46 -24.03 -26.82
CA CYS A 361 3.17 -23.44 -25.69
C CYS A 361 4.65 -23.77 -25.82
N VAL A 362 5.51 -22.85 -25.39
CA VAL A 362 6.93 -23.16 -25.20
C VAL A 362 7.04 -24.19 -24.09
N GLU A 363 7.73 -25.30 -24.34
CA GLU A 363 7.87 -26.40 -23.39
C GLU A 363 8.54 -25.90 -22.10
N SER A 364 7.76 -25.85 -21.03
CA SER A 364 8.16 -25.36 -19.71
C SER A 364 7.58 -26.31 -18.67
N HIS A 365 8.44 -26.92 -17.86
CA HIS A 365 8.05 -27.87 -16.81
C HIS A 365 7.84 -27.15 -15.47
N GLN A 366 6.96 -26.14 -15.46
CA GLN A 366 6.59 -25.40 -14.25
C GLN A 366 5.09 -25.61 -13.99
N PRO A 367 4.72 -26.71 -13.31
CA PRO A 367 3.33 -27.07 -13.17
C PRO A 367 2.56 -26.06 -12.32
N VAL A 368 1.29 -25.84 -12.66
CA VAL A 368 0.38 -24.96 -11.91
C VAL A 368 -0.93 -25.70 -11.61
N CYS A 369 -1.53 -25.40 -10.46
CA CYS A 369 -2.84 -25.89 -10.08
C CYS A 369 -3.91 -24.92 -10.56
N GLY A 370 -4.81 -25.39 -11.43
CA GLY A 370 -5.94 -24.61 -11.91
C GLY A 370 -7.10 -24.53 -10.92
N SER A 371 -7.98 -23.55 -11.10
CA SER A 371 -9.21 -23.36 -10.32
C SER A 371 -10.23 -24.48 -10.49
N ASP A 372 -10.08 -25.30 -11.52
CA ASP A 372 -10.81 -26.56 -11.73
C ASP A 372 -10.23 -27.74 -10.94
N GLY A 373 -9.11 -27.54 -10.25
CA GLY A 373 -8.39 -28.60 -9.56
C GLY A 373 -7.58 -29.52 -10.48
N SER A 374 -7.34 -29.13 -11.73
CA SER A 374 -6.44 -29.85 -12.61
C SER A 374 -5.02 -29.29 -12.49
N THR A 375 -4.02 -30.18 -12.48
CA THR A 375 -2.63 -29.78 -12.67
C THR A 375 -2.35 -29.56 -14.15
N TYR A 376 -1.77 -28.42 -14.49
CA TYR A 376 -1.31 -28.07 -15.83
C TYR A 376 0.21 -28.03 -15.86
N ASN A 377 0.87 -28.47 -16.94
CA ASN A 377 2.34 -28.51 -16.98
C ASN A 377 2.97 -27.13 -17.04
N SER A 378 2.21 -26.13 -17.50
CA SER A 378 2.57 -24.71 -17.48
C SER A 378 1.33 -23.83 -17.38
N GLU A 379 1.52 -22.58 -16.95
CA GLU A 379 0.48 -21.54 -16.97
C GLU A 379 -0.05 -21.27 -18.40
N CYS A 380 0.80 -21.44 -19.41
CA CYS A 380 0.39 -21.34 -20.81
C CYS A 380 -0.64 -22.41 -21.17
N GLU A 381 -0.42 -23.68 -20.78
CA GLU A 381 -1.37 -24.76 -21.07
C GLU A 381 -2.73 -24.54 -20.39
N LEU A 382 -2.71 -23.99 -19.17
CA LEU A 382 -3.92 -23.61 -18.45
C LEU A 382 -4.73 -22.57 -19.25
N HIS A 383 -4.10 -21.47 -19.70
CA HIS A 383 -4.78 -20.44 -20.50
C HIS A 383 -5.21 -20.92 -21.89
N VAL A 384 -4.44 -21.81 -22.53
CA VAL A 384 -4.84 -22.42 -23.82
C VAL A 384 -6.11 -23.26 -23.66
N ARG A 385 -6.21 -24.04 -22.57
CA ARG A 385 -7.41 -24.82 -22.28
C ARG A 385 -8.59 -23.92 -21.90
N ALA A 386 -8.34 -22.89 -21.09
CA ALA A 386 -9.32 -21.87 -20.73
C ALA A 386 -9.96 -21.26 -21.99
N CYS A 387 -9.13 -20.90 -22.96
CA CYS A 387 -9.55 -20.31 -24.21
C CYS A 387 -10.32 -21.31 -25.10
N LYS A 388 -9.78 -22.52 -25.29
CA LYS A 388 -10.42 -23.54 -26.16
C LYS A 388 -11.76 -24.03 -25.62
N GLN A 389 -11.90 -24.11 -24.30
CA GLN A 389 -13.11 -24.61 -23.65
C GLN A 389 -14.01 -23.49 -23.12
N GLN A 390 -13.65 -22.22 -23.35
CA GLN A 390 -14.40 -21.03 -22.92
C GLN A 390 -14.77 -21.09 -21.43
N MET A 391 -13.77 -21.33 -20.58
CA MET A 391 -13.92 -21.50 -19.13
C MET A 391 -13.03 -20.53 -18.35
N ASP A 392 -13.52 -19.99 -17.23
CA ASP A 392 -12.75 -19.11 -16.33
C ASP A 392 -11.80 -19.94 -15.43
N LEU A 393 -10.71 -20.41 -16.04
CA LEU A 393 -9.60 -21.08 -15.36
C LEU A 393 -8.56 -20.06 -14.90
N ARG A 394 -8.16 -20.12 -13.63
CA ARG A 394 -7.11 -19.30 -13.03
C ARG A 394 -6.13 -20.15 -12.25
N VAL A 395 -4.90 -19.68 -12.09
CA VAL A 395 -3.91 -20.34 -11.24
C VAL A 395 -4.27 -20.15 -9.76
N VAL A 396 -4.53 -21.24 -9.06
CA VAL A 396 -4.81 -21.27 -7.61
C VAL A 396 -3.51 -21.38 -6.80
N SER A 397 -2.56 -22.19 -7.26
CA SER A 397 -1.25 -22.32 -6.63
C SER A 397 -0.17 -22.73 -7.64
N GLN A 398 1.06 -22.30 -7.37
CA GLN A 398 2.25 -22.77 -8.08
C GLN A 398 2.57 -24.22 -7.66
N GLY A 399 2.83 -25.11 -8.62
CA GLY A 399 3.02 -26.54 -8.43
C GLY A 399 1.78 -27.39 -8.78
N GLU A 400 1.91 -28.71 -8.66
CA GLU A 400 0.80 -29.65 -8.89
C GLU A 400 -0.34 -29.45 -7.87
N CYS A 401 -1.59 -29.67 -8.28
CA CYS A 401 -2.72 -29.64 -7.36
C CYS A 401 -2.54 -30.69 -6.26
N LYS A 402 -2.63 -30.26 -5.00
CA LYS A 402 -2.64 -31.15 -3.84
C LYS A 402 -3.97 -31.90 -3.81
N THR A 403 -4.00 -33.11 -4.35
CA THR A 403 -5.21 -33.94 -4.36
C THR A 403 -5.54 -34.41 -2.95
N CYS A 404 -6.81 -34.24 -2.56
CA CYS A 404 -7.34 -34.81 -1.34
C CYS A 404 -8.02 -36.13 -1.71
N GLY A 405 -7.28 -37.25 -1.66
CA GLY A 405 -7.75 -38.51 -2.24
C GLY A 405 -7.83 -38.42 -3.77
N SER A 406 -9.04 -38.36 -4.33
CA SER A 406 -9.31 -38.34 -5.79
C SER A 406 -9.88 -37.01 -6.31
N THR A 407 -10.05 -36.02 -5.44
CA THR A 407 -10.70 -34.75 -5.78
C THR A 407 -9.92 -33.55 -5.22
N VAL A 408 -9.97 -32.42 -5.91
CA VAL A 408 -9.50 -31.14 -5.38
C VAL A 408 -10.65 -30.43 -4.69
N CYS A 409 -10.38 -29.93 -3.48
CA CYS A 409 -11.40 -29.30 -2.65
C CYS A 409 -11.73 -27.90 -3.18
N ALA A 410 -12.99 -27.69 -3.57
CA ALA A 410 -13.50 -26.41 -4.07
C ALA A 410 -14.14 -25.56 -2.95
N TRP A 411 -14.41 -24.29 -3.24
CA TRP A 411 -15.14 -23.34 -2.37
C TRP A 411 -14.55 -23.16 -0.95
N GLY A 412 -13.23 -23.29 -0.81
CA GLY A 412 -12.53 -23.08 0.47
C GLY A 412 -12.55 -24.28 1.43
N ALA A 413 -13.01 -25.46 0.98
CA ALA A 413 -12.94 -26.70 1.75
C ALA A 413 -11.48 -27.15 2.00
N ARG A 414 -11.20 -27.66 3.21
CA ARG A 414 -9.87 -28.17 3.58
C ARG A 414 -9.84 -29.69 3.49
N CYS A 415 -8.73 -30.23 3.03
CA CYS A 415 -8.52 -31.67 2.99
C CYS A 415 -8.26 -32.24 4.40
N VAL A 416 -9.13 -33.15 4.85
CA VAL A 416 -8.93 -33.92 6.08
C VAL A 416 -9.11 -35.40 5.74
N LYS A 417 -8.07 -36.23 5.94
CA LYS A 417 -8.11 -37.69 5.70
C LYS A 417 -8.68 -38.12 4.33
N ASN A 418 -8.27 -37.46 3.25
CA ASN A 418 -8.74 -37.72 1.87
C ASN A 418 -10.23 -37.38 1.62
N MET A 419 -10.83 -36.54 2.46
CA MET A 419 -12.17 -36.01 2.28
C MET A 419 -12.15 -34.48 2.38
N CYS A 420 -12.89 -33.81 1.49
CA CYS A 420 -13.03 -32.35 1.52
C CYS A 420 -14.08 -31.98 2.57
N GLU A 421 -13.64 -31.37 3.66
CA GLU A 421 -14.49 -30.96 4.77
C GLU A 421 -14.46 -29.43 4.88
N CYS A 422 -15.62 -28.84 5.17
CA CYS A 422 -15.72 -27.41 5.46
C CYS A 422 -15.04 -27.10 6.80
N LEU A 423 -14.39 -25.95 6.88
CA LEU A 423 -13.71 -25.49 8.09
C LEU A 423 -14.74 -25.30 9.22
N GLN A 424 -14.37 -25.70 10.44
CA GLN A 424 -15.10 -25.33 11.65
C GLN A 424 -14.32 -24.22 12.34
N CYS A 425 -14.92 -23.02 12.38
CA CYS A 425 -14.32 -21.86 13.02
C CYS A 425 -14.37 -22.04 14.56
N SER A 426 -13.23 -21.91 15.23
CA SER A 426 -13.14 -22.06 16.69
C SER A 426 -12.21 -21.03 17.30
N GLY A 427 -12.79 -20.01 17.94
CA GLY A 427 -12.05 -19.02 18.75
C GLY A 427 -11.50 -17.80 17.99
N GLU A 428 -12.01 -17.49 16.80
CA GLU A 428 -11.58 -16.31 16.05
C GLU A 428 -12.20 -15.03 16.58
N ALA A 429 -11.47 -13.92 16.43
CA ALA A 429 -11.93 -12.61 16.84
C ALA A 429 -13.12 -12.15 15.99
N PHE A 430 -14.12 -11.54 16.63
CA PHE A 430 -15.24 -10.90 15.96
C PHE A 430 -14.74 -9.74 15.10
N SER A 431 -14.81 -9.90 13.78
CA SER A 431 -14.35 -8.92 12.79
C SER A 431 -15.24 -9.02 11.55
N PRO A 432 -16.40 -8.33 11.55
CA PRO A 432 -17.44 -8.58 10.57
C PRO A 432 -16.99 -8.25 9.15
N VAL A 433 -17.43 -9.05 8.19
CA VAL A 433 -17.17 -8.86 6.76
C VAL A 433 -18.47 -9.01 5.96
N CYS A 434 -18.65 -8.15 4.96
CA CYS A 434 -19.79 -8.22 4.07
C CYS A 434 -19.42 -9.10 2.88
N GLY A 435 -20.17 -10.19 2.69
CA GLY A 435 -20.02 -11.08 1.56
C GLY A 435 -20.56 -10.47 0.27
N SER A 436 -20.03 -10.93 -0.86
CA SER A 436 -20.55 -10.67 -2.21
C SER A 436 -22.00 -11.14 -2.42
N ASP A 437 -22.55 -11.91 -1.48
CA ASP A 437 -23.94 -12.32 -1.42
C ASP A 437 -24.84 -11.32 -0.68
N GLY A 438 -24.29 -10.23 -0.15
CA GLY A 438 -25.01 -9.23 0.63
C GLY A 438 -25.25 -9.64 2.08
N THR A 439 -24.63 -10.73 2.56
CA THR A 439 -24.77 -11.20 3.94
C THR A 439 -23.58 -10.74 4.79
N THR A 440 -23.85 -10.28 6.01
CA THR A 440 -22.80 -10.01 7.00
C THR A 440 -22.37 -11.29 7.69
N TYR A 441 -21.08 -11.59 7.68
CA TYR A 441 -20.46 -12.69 8.42
C TYR A 441 -19.69 -12.15 9.63
N ASN A 442 -19.68 -12.86 10.76
CA ASN A 442 -19.01 -12.37 11.98
C ASN A 442 -17.49 -12.28 11.83
N ASN A 443 -16.93 -13.05 10.91
CA ASN A 443 -15.52 -13.04 10.54
C ASN A 443 -15.33 -13.69 9.16
N GLU A 444 -14.12 -13.53 8.62
CA GLU A 444 -13.70 -14.09 7.33
C GLU A 444 -13.78 -15.64 7.29
N CYS A 445 -13.62 -16.32 8.43
CA CYS A 445 -13.73 -17.78 8.48
C CYS A 445 -15.18 -18.25 8.30
N GLU A 446 -16.13 -17.57 8.92
CA GLU A 446 -17.56 -17.88 8.76
C GLU A 446 -18.02 -17.62 7.31
N LEU A 447 -17.51 -16.57 6.67
CA LEU A 447 -17.74 -16.31 5.25
C LEU A 447 -17.24 -17.48 4.38
N ARG A 448 -16.02 -17.98 4.64
CA ARG A 448 -15.45 -19.12 3.90
C ARG A 448 -16.16 -20.43 4.19
N THR A 449 -16.64 -20.61 5.42
CA THR A 449 -17.43 -21.79 5.82
C THR A 449 -18.76 -21.79 5.08
N ALA A 450 -19.46 -20.65 5.02
CA ALA A 450 -20.69 -20.50 4.26
C ALA A 450 -20.47 -20.71 2.75
N SER A 451 -19.37 -20.21 2.18
CA SER A 451 -18.96 -20.45 0.79
C SER A 451 -18.85 -21.97 0.50
N CYS A 452 -18.26 -22.72 1.44
CA CYS A 452 -18.10 -24.17 1.35
C CYS A 452 -19.43 -24.93 1.50
N GLU A 453 -20.25 -24.60 2.50
CA GLU A 453 -21.52 -25.27 2.77
C GLU A 453 -22.56 -25.03 1.67
N GLN A 454 -22.62 -23.80 1.16
CA GLN A 454 -23.54 -23.41 0.10
C GLN A 454 -23.06 -23.83 -1.30
N LYS A 455 -21.83 -24.39 -1.42
CA LYS A 455 -21.18 -24.76 -2.70
C LYS A 455 -21.19 -23.61 -3.72
N ARG A 456 -21.03 -22.39 -3.22
CA ARG A 456 -21.13 -21.16 -4.00
C ARG A 456 -19.98 -20.25 -3.61
N LYS A 457 -19.33 -19.63 -4.59
CA LYS A 457 -18.24 -18.69 -4.34
C LYS A 457 -18.79 -17.42 -3.71
N ILE A 458 -18.51 -17.23 -2.42
CA ILE A 458 -18.77 -15.99 -1.68
C ILE A 458 -17.41 -15.36 -1.38
N ASP A 459 -17.08 -14.29 -2.09
CA ASP A 459 -15.89 -13.46 -1.83
C ASP A 459 -16.25 -12.32 -0.85
N ALA A 460 -15.29 -11.85 -0.06
CA ALA A 460 -15.46 -10.67 0.80
C ALA A 460 -15.54 -9.39 -0.05
N ALA A 461 -16.66 -8.67 0.03
CA ALA A 461 -16.91 -7.46 -0.74
C ALA A 461 -16.40 -6.20 -0.01
N LYS A 462 -16.68 -6.06 1.28
CA LYS A 462 -16.14 -4.99 2.14
C LYS A 462 -15.86 -5.47 3.57
N PRO A 463 -14.84 -4.92 4.25
CA PRO A 463 -14.71 -5.07 5.69
C PRO A 463 -15.83 -4.31 6.42
N GLY A 464 -16.36 -4.88 7.49
CA GLY A 464 -17.56 -4.40 8.19
C GLY A 464 -18.83 -5.15 7.81
N SER A 465 -19.96 -4.84 8.46
CA SER A 465 -21.25 -5.42 8.11
C SER A 465 -21.82 -4.81 6.82
N CYS A 466 -22.70 -5.56 6.15
CA CYS A 466 -23.43 -5.04 5.00
C CYS A 466 -24.37 -3.87 5.40
N ASP A 467 -24.79 -3.80 6.67
CA ASP A 467 -25.74 -2.83 7.22
C ASP A 467 -25.13 -1.58 7.88
N GLU A 468 -23.80 -1.41 7.91
CA GLU A 468 -23.19 -0.16 8.39
C GLU A 468 -23.19 0.90 7.27
N ASP A 469 -24.40 1.34 6.92
CA ASP A 469 -24.71 2.65 6.35
C ASP A 469 -26.09 3.07 6.90
N CYS A 470 -26.07 3.97 7.90
CA CYS A 470 -27.22 4.60 8.58
C CYS A 470 -27.76 3.93 9.87
N GLY A 471 -26.94 3.91 10.93
CA GLY A 471 -27.33 4.41 12.27
C GLY A 471 -27.78 3.42 13.37
N SER A 472 -27.08 3.45 14.51
CA SER A 472 -27.71 3.50 15.86
C SER A 472 -26.71 3.90 16.94
N GLY A 473 -26.86 5.11 17.50
CA GLY A 473 -26.03 5.56 18.62
C GLY A 473 -26.20 7.02 19.08
N GLY A 474 -27.44 7.54 19.10
CA GLY A 474 -27.88 8.65 19.98
C GLY A 474 -27.21 10.03 19.90
N SER A 475 -27.83 10.96 19.18
CA SER A 475 -28.24 12.31 19.66
C SER A 475 -28.62 13.18 18.45
N GLY A 476 -29.82 13.74 18.48
CA GLY A 476 -30.49 14.35 17.33
C GLY A 476 -29.77 15.54 16.72
N SER A 477 -29.62 15.50 15.39
CA SER A 477 -29.67 16.61 14.40
C SER A 477 -29.11 16.05 13.09
N GLY A 478 -29.93 15.81 12.06
CA GLY A 478 -29.40 15.45 10.74
C GLY A 478 -30.24 14.52 9.85
N ALA A 479 -31.56 14.52 9.96
CA ALA A 479 -32.41 13.73 9.05
C ALA A 479 -32.41 14.24 7.59
N GLU A 480 -31.80 15.40 7.30
CA GLU A 480 -31.81 16.01 5.97
C GLU A 480 -30.53 15.74 5.16
N SER A 481 -29.44 15.28 5.79
CA SER A 481 -28.16 14.98 5.10
C SER A 481 -28.18 13.64 4.36
N CYS A 482 -28.96 12.66 4.84
CA CYS A 482 -28.92 11.30 4.33
C CYS A 482 -29.61 11.12 2.98
N GLU A 483 -30.68 11.86 2.72
CA GLU A 483 -31.38 11.82 1.42
C GLU A 483 -30.53 12.47 0.32
N GLN A 484 -29.80 13.54 0.66
CA GLN A 484 -28.84 14.23 -0.22
C GLN A 484 -27.66 13.31 -0.62
N ASP A 485 -27.07 12.61 0.35
CA ASP A 485 -25.96 11.68 0.08
C ASP A 485 -26.41 10.43 -0.69
N ARG A 486 -27.62 9.90 -0.40
CA ARG A 486 -28.21 8.79 -1.14
C ARG A 486 -28.49 9.15 -2.60
N CYS A 487 -29.00 10.36 -2.85
CA CYS A 487 -29.22 10.88 -4.21
C CYS A 487 -27.91 10.96 -5.01
N ARG A 488 -26.86 11.52 -4.40
CA ARG A 488 -25.52 11.63 -5.00
C ARG A 488 -24.89 10.26 -5.29
N MET A 489 -25.07 9.29 -4.39
CA MET A 489 -24.53 7.93 -4.55
C MET A 489 -25.10 7.22 -5.78
N PHE A 490 -26.40 7.36 -6.07
CA PHE A 490 -27.02 6.72 -7.23
C PHE A 490 -26.93 7.54 -8.53
N GLY A 491 -26.23 8.68 -8.48
CA GLY A 491 -25.91 9.52 -9.64
C GLY A 491 -26.92 10.64 -9.93
N GLY A 492 -27.74 11.01 -8.95
CA GLY A 492 -28.65 12.17 -9.02
C GLY A 492 -28.05 13.43 -8.41
N SER A 493 -28.59 14.58 -8.80
CA SER A 493 -28.30 15.89 -8.20
C SER A 493 -29.39 16.27 -7.22
N TRP A 494 -29.01 16.78 -6.04
CA TRP A 494 -29.96 17.21 -5.02
C TRP A 494 -30.37 18.67 -5.24
N ASP A 495 -31.66 18.94 -5.29
CA ASP A 495 -32.24 20.28 -5.35
C ASP A 495 -32.86 20.62 -3.99
N GLU A 496 -32.34 21.67 -3.36
CA GLU A 496 -32.77 22.12 -2.03
C GLU A 496 -34.09 22.92 -2.08
N ASP A 497 -34.51 23.36 -3.28
CA ASP A 497 -35.68 24.21 -3.49
C ASP A 497 -36.93 23.43 -3.98
N ALA A 498 -36.84 22.10 -4.16
CA ALA A 498 -37.92 21.25 -4.66
C ALA A 498 -38.80 20.68 -3.51
N GLU A 499 -40.10 20.95 -3.55
CA GLU A 499 -41.03 20.59 -2.46
C GLU A 499 -41.49 19.10 -2.47
N ASP A 500 -41.42 18.39 -3.62
CA ASP A 500 -41.91 17.00 -3.74
C ASP A 500 -40.83 15.97 -4.15
N ASP A 501 -39.95 16.27 -5.12
CA ASP A 501 -38.87 15.36 -5.58
C ASP A 501 -37.49 16.03 -5.49
N ARG A 502 -36.88 16.02 -4.30
CA ARG A 502 -35.58 16.67 -4.02
C ARG A 502 -34.38 16.03 -4.74
N CYS A 503 -34.50 14.80 -5.25
CA CYS A 503 -33.43 14.11 -5.99
C CYS A 503 -33.72 14.10 -7.50
N MET A 504 -32.99 14.90 -8.27
CA MET A 504 -33.12 14.98 -9.71
C MET A 504 -32.16 14.04 -10.44
N CYS A 505 -32.72 13.12 -11.24
CA CYS A 505 -31.98 12.13 -12.03
C CYS A 505 -31.91 12.55 -13.52
N ASP A 506 -31.17 13.61 -13.84
CA ASP A 506 -31.09 14.16 -15.20
C ASP A 506 -30.18 13.31 -16.12
N PHE A 507 -30.73 12.21 -16.62
CA PHE A 507 -30.07 11.32 -17.58
C PHE A 507 -30.72 11.45 -18.97
N THR A 508 -29.99 12.05 -19.92
CA THR A 508 -30.38 12.19 -21.33
C THR A 508 -29.96 10.97 -22.15
N CYS A 509 -30.58 9.82 -21.92
CA CYS A 509 -30.18 8.55 -22.55
C CYS A 509 -30.65 8.34 -24.00
N GLN A 510 -31.36 9.30 -24.60
CA GLN A 510 -31.90 9.18 -25.96
C GLN A 510 -30.83 9.29 -27.06
N SER A 511 -29.71 9.95 -26.78
CA SER A 511 -28.56 10.09 -27.69
C SER A 511 -27.55 8.94 -27.56
N VAL A 512 -27.74 8.03 -26.59
CA VAL A 512 -26.83 6.92 -26.31
C VAL A 512 -27.20 5.70 -27.16
N PRO A 513 -26.26 5.12 -27.92
CA PRO A 513 -26.51 3.93 -28.74
C PRO A 513 -27.17 2.78 -27.96
N HIS A 514 -28.06 2.04 -28.63
CA HIS A 514 -28.76 0.89 -28.06
C HIS A 514 -27.80 -0.30 -27.92
N ASN A 515 -27.27 -0.49 -26.71
CA ASN A 515 -26.45 -1.63 -26.32
C ASN A 515 -27.11 -2.31 -25.12
N THR A 516 -27.98 -3.30 -25.38
CA THR A 516 -28.83 -3.90 -24.33
C THR A 516 -27.97 -4.52 -23.22
N VAL A 517 -28.35 -4.28 -21.96
CA VAL A 517 -27.68 -4.83 -20.77
C VAL A 517 -28.69 -5.46 -19.82
N CYS A 518 -28.28 -6.54 -19.16
CA CYS A 518 -29.07 -7.18 -18.11
C CYS A 518 -28.73 -6.56 -16.76
N GLY A 519 -29.75 -6.04 -16.07
CA GLY A 519 -29.63 -5.56 -14.71
C GLY A 519 -29.64 -6.70 -13.68
N SER A 520 -29.09 -6.43 -12.50
CA SER A 520 -29.13 -7.32 -11.34
C SER A 520 -30.55 -7.65 -10.84
N ASP A 521 -31.55 -6.90 -11.29
CA ASP A 521 -32.98 -7.14 -11.08
C ASP A 521 -33.60 -8.12 -12.11
N GLY A 522 -32.79 -8.69 -13.00
CA GLY A 522 -33.25 -9.58 -14.06
C GLY A 522 -34.02 -8.87 -15.17
N LYS A 523 -33.92 -7.53 -15.29
CA LYS A 523 -34.58 -6.76 -16.35
C LYS A 523 -33.58 -6.31 -17.42
N ASN A 524 -34.09 -6.20 -18.65
CA ASN A 524 -33.34 -5.72 -19.79
C ASN A 524 -33.44 -4.20 -19.90
N TYR A 525 -32.29 -3.53 -19.95
CA TYR A 525 -32.17 -2.10 -20.16
C TYR A 525 -31.58 -1.86 -21.56
N SER A 526 -32.13 -0.88 -22.28
CA SER A 526 -31.77 -0.68 -23.69
C SER A 526 -30.33 -0.19 -23.90
N ASN A 527 -29.74 0.45 -22.89
CA ASN A 527 -28.33 0.80 -22.80
C ASN A 527 -27.93 1.01 -21.33
N GLU A 528 -26.62 1.08 -21.08
CA GLU A 528 -26.07 1.32 -19.74
C GLU A 528 -26.55 2.63 -19.12
N CYS A 529 -26.79 3.68 -19.92
CA CYS A 529 -27.34 4.94 -19.44
C CYS A 529 -28.74 4.73 -18.84
N GLN A 530 -29.60 3.95 -19.47
CA GLN A 530 -30.96 3.66 -18.98
C GLN A 530 -30.94 2.83 -17.69
N LEU A 531 -29.96 1.93 -17.53
CA LEU A 531 -29.76 1.22 -16.27
C LEU A 531 -29.33 2.18 -15.15
N LYS A 532 -28.39 3.09 -15.42
CA LYS A 532 -27.95 4.12 -14.46
C LYS A 532 -29.06 5.12 -14.13
N LYS A 533 -29.90 5.46 -15.10
CA LYS A 533 -31.10 6.28 -14.89
C LYS A 533 -32.09 5.58 -13.96
N ALA A 534 -32.42 4.32 -14.23
CA ALA A 534 -33.31 3.53 -13.38
C ALA A 534 -32.75 3.31 -11.97
N ARG A 535 -31.42 3.18 -11.84
CA ARG A 535 -30.70 3.13 -10.55
C ARG A 535 -30.92 4.41 -9.74
N CYS A 536 -30.83 5.56 -10.39
CA CYS A 536 -31.07 6.86 -9.76
C CYS A 536 -32.55 7.04 -9.39
N GLU A 537 -33.47 6.77 -10.32
CA GLU A 537 -34.92 6.97 -10.12
C GLU A 537 -35.50 6.07 -9.02
N LYS A 538 -34.98 4.84 -8.89
CA LYS A 538 -35.45 3.88 -7.86
C LYS A 538 -34.66 3.93 -6.56
N GLN A 539 -33.52 4.62 -6.53
CA GLN A 539 -32.59 4.64 -5.39
C GLN A 539 -32.20 3.22 -4.92
N GLU A 540 -32.03 2.29 -5.86
CA GLU A 540 -31.73 0.87 -5.63
C GLU A 540 -30.41 0.47 -6.28
N HIS A 541 -29.67 -0.46 -5.67
CA HIS A 541 -28.36 -0.88 -6.17
C HIS A 541 -28.47 -1.80 -7.40
N LEU A 542 -28.63 -1.19 -8.58
CA LEU A 542 -28.68 -1.85 -9.88
C LEU A 542 -27.29 -1.94 -10.52
N LEU A 543 -26.84 -3.17 -10.76
CA LEU A 543 -25.54 -3.51 -11.38
C LEU A 543 -25.77 -4.19 -12.73
N ILE A 544 -24.80 -4.08 -13.63
CA ILE A 544 -24.79 -4.82 -14.90
C ILE A 544 -24.34 -6.25 -14.60
N GLN A 545 -25.22 -7.24 -14.81
CA GLN A 545 -24.86 -8.66 -14.66
C GLN A 545 -24.15 -9.20 -15.89
N ASN A 546 -24.63 -8.86 -17.09
CA ASN A 546 -24.00 -9.22 -18.36
C ASN A 546 -24.29 -8.18 -19.44
N GLN A 547 -23.45 -8.19 -20.48
CA GLN A 547 -23.72 -7.45 -21.72
C GLN A 547 -24.65 -8.30 -22.59
N GLY A 548 -25.83 -7.76 -22.94
CA GLY A 548 -26.91 -8.50 -23.61
C GLY A 548 -28.22 -8.54 -22.81
N ALA A 549 -29.17 -9.35 -23.28
CA ALA A 549 -30.42 -9.57 -22.58
C ALA A 549 -30.27 -10.61 -21.45
N CYS A 550 -31.02 -10.45 -20.36
CA CYS A 550 -31.23 -11.45 -19.33
C CYS A 550 -31.80 -12.73 -19.95
N ALA A 551 -31.26 -13.87 -19.51
CA ALA A 551 -31.60 -15.20 -20.01
C ALA A 551 -32.88 -15.76 -19.38
#